data_AF-A0AAD6BSJ4-F1
#
_entry.id   AF-A0AAD6BSJ4-F1
#
_cell.length_a   1.000
_cell.length_b   1.000
_cell.length_c   1.000
_cell.angle_alpha   90.00
_cell.angle_beta   90.00
_cell.angle_gamma   90.00
#
_symmetry.space_group_name_H-M   'P 1'
#
loop_
_entity.id
_entity.type
_entity.pdbx_description
1 polymer ?
#
loop_
_entity_poly.entity_id
_entity_poly.type
_entity_poly.pdbx_seq_one_letter_code
_entity_poly.pdbx_strand_id
1 'polypeptide(L)'
;MLFVDVKLKFCCHRINGHPGNYVRIAGWRLEECHPSGCLTDLFIQMAVIMLLKQTLNNIFEFIVPWLKSCLRRKTAKKLQRKCGHCYRKACRDEQGRIEPCDVCKLRHWLSNYHLAHTDAFSLFNEFLEMVVQFSFTTIFVAAFPLAPLLALINNIFEIRLDAIKMVRLERRLVARKTNDIGVWTKVLEVIGVLAVIANGLVIGVSSDFIPRLVYRYRYGPCANGSTSTHCMQGYINDTLSRASVRHQAVRTDFIPDQMITGGFNVTQCSYRDYRSDEDYNLTSQFWLVLAVRFAFVILFEHVVVVCKFIAAWFVPNNPIQVKNDRLHDKLARLKEELRESKRSKTTDV
;
A
#
# COMPACT_ATOMS: atom_id res chain seq x y z
N MET A 1 -5.23 -2.99 -12.88
CA MET A 1 -4.10 -3.90 -13.14
C MET A 1 -3.71 -4.67 -11.88
N LEU A 2 -3.23 -4.01 -10.82
CA LEU A 2 -2.93 -4.65 -9.51
C LEU A 2 -4.06 -5.52 -8.93
N PHE A 3 -5.32 -5.06 -8.94
CA PHE A 3 -6.45 -5.87 -8.47
C PHE A 3 -6.76 -7.09 -9.35
N VAL A 4 -6.43 -7.02 -10.65
CA VAL A 4 -6.61 -8.14 -11.59
C VAL A 4 -5.50 -9.16 -11.39
N ASP A 5 -4.25 -8.73 -11.19
CA ASP A 5 -3.13 -9.62 -10.87
C ASP A 5 -3.29 -10.32 -9.51
N VAL A 6 -3.80 -9.61 -8.51
CA VAL A 6 -4.13 -10.17 -7.20
C VAL A 6 -5.24 -11.22 -7.35
N LYS A 7 -6.32 -10.92 -8.07
CA LYS A 7 -7.43 -11.86 -8.30
C LYS A 7 -6.99 -13.07 -9.13
N LEU A 8 -6.11 -12.89 -10.11
CA LEU A 8 -5.50 -13.99 -10.87
C LEU A 8 -4.67 -14.88 -9.95
N LYS A 9 -3.73 -14.31 -9.16
CA LYS A 9 -2.86 -15.08 -8.26
C LYS A 9 -3.62 -15.79 -7.13
N PHE A 10 -4.72 -15.21 -6.65
CA PHE A 10 -5.60 -15.86 -5.65
C PHE A 10 -6.43 -17.02 -6.22
N CYS A 11 -6.81 -16.95 -7.49
CA CYS A 11 -7.62 -17.98 -8.15
C CYS A 11 -6.78 -19.05 -8.89
N CYS A 12 -5.53 -18.76 -9.28
CA CYS A 12 -4.68 -19.64 -10.10
C CYS A 12 -4.44 -21.02 -9.44
N HIS A 13 -4.26 -21.11 -8.12
CA HIS A 13 -4.00 -22.40 -7.47
C HIS A 13 -5.16 -23.41 -7.58
N ARG A 14 -6.34 -22.97 -8.02
CA ARG A 14 -7.57 -23.78 -8.03
C ARG A 14 -8.09 -24.09 -9.45
N ILE A 15 -7.58 -23.41 -10.47
CA ILE A 15 -8.08 -23.50 -11.85
C ILE A 15 -7.12 -24.27 -12.77
N ASN A 16 -5.86 -24.47 -12.40
CA ASN A 16 -4.85 -25.00 -13.32
C ASN A 16 -5.08 -26.46 -13.76
N GLY A 17 -5.86 -27.25 -13.02
CA GLY A 17 -6.11 -28.66 -13.34
C GLY A 17 -5.02 -29.58 -12.77
N HIS A 18 -4.77 -30.71 -13.43
CA HIS A 18 -3.72 -31.66 -13.04
C HIS A 18 -2.93 -32.13 -14.27
N PRO A 19 -1.73 -32.72 -14.11
CA PRO A 19 -1.02 -33.35 -15.22
C PRO A 19 -1.92 -34.30 -16.01
N GLY A 20 -2.01 -34.11 -17.33
CA GLY A 20 -2.91 -34.84 -18.22
C GLY A 20 -4.27 -34.17 -18.48
N ASN A 21 -4.65 -33.15 -17.70
CA ASN A 21 -5.86 -32.36 -17.96
C ASN A 21 -5.72 -30.94 -17.38
N TYR A 22 -4.89 -30.12 -18.04
CA TYR A 22 -4.72 -28.71 -17.68
C TYR A 22 -5.82 -27.84 -18.29
N VAL A 23 -6.30 -26.87 -17.52
CA VAL A 23 -7.24 -25.86 -18.04
C VAL A 23 -6.49 -24.85 -18.90
N ARG A 24 -6.92 -24.70 -20.16
CA ARG A 24 -6.33 -23.76 -21.12
C ARG A 24 -7.31 -22.62 -21.37
N ILE A 25 -6.85 -21.38 -21.18
CA ILE A 25 -7.64 -20.18 -21.47
C ILE A 25 -7.03 -19.54 -22.71
N ALA A 26 -7.85 -19.32 -23.75
CA ALA A 26 -7.40 -18.79 -25.05
C ALA A 26 -6.22 -19.56 -25.67
N GLY A 27 -6.16 -20.88 -25.46
CA GLY A 27 -5.11 -21.77 -26.00
C GLY A 27 -3.83 -21.86 -25.17
N TRP A 28 -3.64 -20.99 -24.17
CA TRP A 28 -2.45 -20.97 -23.32
C TRP A 28 -2.72 -21.63 -21.96
N ARG A 29 -1.69 -22.31 -21.41
CA ARG A 29 -1.71 -22.87 -20.06
C ARG A 29 -1.55 -21.74 -19.04
N LEU A 30 -2.37 -21.75 -18.00
CA LEU A 30 -2.30 -20.76 -16.92
C LEU A 30 -1.04 -20.99 -16.07
N GLU A 31 -0.38 -19.91 -15.64
CA GLU A 31 0.85 -20.01 -14.84
C GLU A 31 0.61 -20.75 -13.51
N GLU A 32 1.51 -21.67 -13.20
CA GLU A 32 1.56 -22.37 -11.92
C GLU A 32 2.48 -21.64 -10.95
N CYS A 33 2.08 -21.63 -9.69
CA CYS A 33 2.93 -21.08 -8.64
C CYS A 33 4.10 -22.02 -8.34
N HIS A 34 5.23 -21.42 -7.96
CA HIS A 34 6.39 -22.15 -7.50
C HIS A 34 6.03 -23.10 -6.33
N PRO A 35 6.70 -24.25 -6.15
CA PRO A 35 6.42 -25.19 -5.04
C PRO A 35 6.57 -24.60 -3.63
N SER A 36 7.29 -23.47 -3.49
CA SER A 36 7.36 -22.68 -2.25
C SER A 36 6.11 -21.82 -1.98
N GLY A 37 5.16 -21.75 -2.92
CA GLY A 37 3.90 -21.01 -2.86
C GLY A 37 3.90 -19.72 -3.69
N CYS A 38 2.71 -19.21 -4.02
CA CYS A 38 2.52 -17.96 -4.79
C CYS A 38 2.88 -16.69 -4.00
N LEU A 39 3.10 -16.82 -2.68
CA LEU A 39 3.35 -15.68 -1.79
C LEU A 39 4.70 -15.02 -2.04
N THR A 40 5.72 -15.78 -2.42
CA THR A 40 7.05 -15.23 -2.72
C THR A 40 7.01 -14.32 -3.95
N ASP A 41 6.26 -14.71 -4.97
CA ASP A 41 6.14 -13.93 -6.20
C ASP A 41 5.35 -12.64 -5.95
N LEU A 42 4.33 -12.70 -5.09
CA LEU A 42 3.61 -11.51 -4.62
C LEU A 42 4.53 -10.61 -3.78
N PHE A 43 5.32 -11.18 -2.87
CA PHE A 43 6.29 -10.44 -2.06
C PHE A 43 7.31 -9.70 -2.93
N ILE A 44 7.93 -10.38 -3.89
CA ILE A 44 8.94 -9.78 -4.78
C ILE A 44 8.28 -8.65 -5.59
N GLN A 45 7.11 -8.90 -6.17
CA GLN A 45 6.39 -7.90 -6.94
C GLN A 45 6.06 -6.66 -6.10
N MET A 46 5.55 -6.84 -4.88
CA MET A 46 5.21 -5.72 -4.01
C MET A 46 6.45 -4.96 -3.53
N ALA A 47 7.53 -5.67 -3.19
CA ALA A 47 8.80 -5.05 -2.80
C ALA A 47 9.37 -4.20 -3.94
N VAL A 48 9.38 -4.72 -5.17
CA VAL A 48 9.84 -3.98 -6.35
C VAL A 48 8.94 -2.77 -6.60
N ILE A 49 7.61 -2.92 -6.61
CA ILE A 49 6.71 -1.80 -6.88
C ILE A 49 6.87 -0.71 -5.82
N MET A 50 6.92 -1.07 -4.55
CA MET A 50 7.01 -0.12 -3.44
C MET A 50 8.38 0.56 -3.36
N LEU A 51 9.48 -0.14 -3.66
CA LEU A 51 10.81 0.48 -3.70
C LEU A 51 11.00 1.31 -4.97
N LEU A 52 10.68 0.75 -6.14
CA LEU A 52 10.98 1.35 -7.43
C LEU A 52 10.08 2.55 -7.71
N LYS A 53 8.76 2.40 -7.54
CA LYS A 53 7.83 3.50 -7.82
C LYS A 53 8.10 4.67 -6.89
N GLN A 54 8.30 4.38 -5.60
CA GLN A 54 8.49 5.41 -4.60
C GLN A 54 9.84 6.13 -4.76
N THR A 55 10.94 5.39 -4.96
CA THR A 55 12.24 6.03 -5.19
C THR A 55 12.27 6.81 -6.50
N LEU A 56 11.71 6.28 -7.59
CA LEU A 56 11.67 6.97 -8.87
C LEU A 56 10.80 8.23 -8.82
N ASN A 57 9.61 8.16 -8.19
CA ASN A 57 8.74 9.32 -8.02
C ASN A 57 9.47 10.44 -7.27
N ASN A 58 10.00 10.18 -6.08
CA ASN A 58 10.72 11.17 -5.28
C ASN A 58 11.93 11.76 -6.05
N ILE A 59 12.64 10.93 -6.82
CA ILE A 59 13.78 11.36 -7.65
C ILE A 59 13.32 12.30 -8.77
N PHE A 60 12.33 11.91 -9.58
CA PHE A 60 11.84 12.74 -10.68
C PHE A 60 11.21 14.03 -10.18
N GLU A 61 10.43 13.94 -9.10
CA GLU A 61 9.77 15.05 -8.46
C GLU A 61 10.74 16.10 -7.94
N PHE A 62 11.90 15.70 -7.43
CA PHE A 62 12.94 16.65 -7.03
C PHE A 62 13.77 17.14 -8.22
N ILE A 63 14.27 16.23 -9.05
CA ILE A 63 15.23 16.54 -10.11
C ILE A 63 14.62 17.45 -11.18
N VAL A 64 13.37 17.22 -11.59
CA VAL A 64 12.73 17.99 -12.66
C VAL A 64 12.59 19.48 -12.32
N PRO A 65 11.96 19.88 -11.20
CA PRO A 65 11.86 21.28 -10.84
C PRO A 65 13.21 21.87 -10.41
N TRP A 66 14.12 21.09 -9.80
CA TRP A 66 15.47 21.56 -9.51
C TRP A 66 16.25 21.92 -10.78
N LEU A 67 16.21 21.06 -11.81
CA LEU A 67 16.83 21.32 -13.12
C LEU A 67 16.21 22.54 -13.80
N LYS A 68 14.88 22.64 -13.82
CA LYS A 68 14.17 23.82 -14.35
C LYS A 68 14.58 25.10 -13.60
N SER A 69 14.66 25.05 -12.28
CA SER A 69 15.07 26.19 -11.44
C SER A 69 16.54 26.56 -11.66
N CYS A 70 17.42 25.58 -11.81
CA CYS A 70 18.85 25.80 -12.11
C CYS A 70 19.05 26.44 -13.49
N LEU A 71 18.38 25.92 -14.52
CA LEU A 71 18.39 26.49 -15.87
C LEU A 71 17.84 27.93 -15.88
N ARG A 72 16.71 28.16 -15.19
CA ARG A 72 16.10 29.50 -15.05
C ARG A 72 16.99 30.46 -14.26
N ARG A 73 17.70 30.02 -13.22
CA ARG A 73 18.68 30.83 -12.48
C ARG A 73 19.86 31.21 -13.36
N LYS A 74 20.35 30.33 -14.23
CA LYS A 74 21.41 30.67 -15.20
C LYS A 74 20.93 31.74 -16.19
N THR A 75 19.69 31.64 -16.68
CA THR A 75 19.07 32.66 -17.54
C THR A 75 18.83 33.98 -16.79
N ALA A 76 18.32 33.93 -15.56
CA ALA A 76 18.09 35.10 -14.71
C ALA A 76 19.39 35.81 -14.29
N LYS A 77 20.49 35.05 -14.08
CA LYS A 77 21.84 35.60 -13.85
C LYS A 77 22.41 36.27 -15.12
N LYS A 78 22.13 35.74 -16.32
CA LYS A 78 22.44 36.44 -17.58
C LYS A 78 21.67 37.77 -17.70
N LEU A 79 20.40 37.79 -17.28
CA LEU A 79 19.59 39.01 -17.27
C LEU A 79 20.02 40.02 -16.17
N GLN A 80 20.53 39.54 -15.02
CA GLN A 80 21.04 40.36 -13.91
C GLN A 80 22.21 41.27 -14.32
N ARG A 81 23.05 40.83 -15.27
CA ARG A 81 24.16 41.65 -15.80
C ARG A 81 23.69 42.87 -16.59
N LYS A 82 22.41 42.96 -16.97
CA LYS A 82 21.82 44.15 -17.61
C LYS A 82 21.23 45.16 -16.60
N CYS A 83 21.10 44.82 -15.32
CA CYS A 83 20.68 45.76 -14.29
C CYS A 83 21.90 46.47 -13.70
N GLY A 84 22.45 47.44 -14.45
CA GLY A 84 23.63 48.22 -14.04
C GLY A 84 23.42 49.16 -12.85
N HIS A 85 22.19 49.26 -12.30
CA HIS A 85 21.82 50.29 -11.32
C HIS A 85 21.84 49.84 -9.85
N CYS A 86 21.97 48.53 -9.56
CA CYS A 86 21.96 48.02 -8.18
C CYS A 86 23.28 48.19 -7.40
N TYR A 87 24.31 48.81 -7.99
CA TYR A 87 25.61 49.03 -7.32
C TYR A 87 25.74 50.41 -6.66
N ARG A 88 24.78 51.31 -6.86
CA ARG A 88 24.87 52.69 -6.35
C ARG A 88 23.82 52.94 -5.29
N LYS A 89 24.17 53.81 -4.34
CA LYS A 89 23.45 54.35 -3.17
C LYS A 89 21.95 54.74 -3.34
N ALA A 90 21.28 54.40 -4.44
CA ALA A 90 19.91 54.77 -4.80
C ALA A 90 18.81 53.85 -4.22
N CYS A 91 19.14 52.89 -3.35
CA CYS A 91 18.15 52.07 -2.61
C CYS A 91 18.13 52.41 -1.10
N ARG A 92 18.46 53.65 -0.75
CA ARG A 92 18.48 54.13 0.64
C ARG A 92 17.44 55.24 0.74
N ASP A 93 16.33 54.99 1.44
CA ASP A 93 15.42 56.05 1.86
C ASP A 93 16.12 57.00 2.85
N GLU A 94 15.62 58.24 2.96
CA GLU A 94 16.16 59.26 3.88
C GLU A 94 16.20 58.80 5.35
N GLN A 95 15.37 57.82 5.75
CA GLN A 95 15.36 57.24 7.10
C GLN A 95 16.24 55.98 7.27
N GLY A 96 17.09 55.64 6.30
CA GLY A 96 18.02 54.51 6.41
C GLY A 96 17.36 53.12 6.34
N ARG A 97 16.07 53.03 5.99
CA ARG A 97 15.40 51.77 5.68
C ARG A 97 15.73 51.34 4.25
N ILE A 98 16.07 50.07 4.08
CA ILE A 98 16.44 49.49 2.79
C ILE A 98 15.16 48.98 2.13
N GLU A 99 14.42 49.85 1.44
CA GLU A 99 13.35 49.42 0.54
C GLU A 99 13.92 49.08 -0.86
N PRO A 100 13.56 47.93 -1.45
CA PRO A 100 14.01 47.56 -2.78
C PRO A 100 13.36 48.44 -3.86
N CYS A 101 14.15 48.84 -4.86
CA CYS A 101 13.72 49.64 -6.02
C CYS A 101 12.56 49.00 -6.82
N ASP A 102 11.77 49.77 -7.57
CA ASP A 102 10.63 49.23 -8.37
C ASP A 102 11.06 48.19 -9.41
N VAL A 103 12.21 48.39 -10.06
CA VAL A 103 12.81 47.40 -10.98
C VAL A 103 13.17 46.11 -10.22
N CYS A 104 13.59 46.23 -8.97
CA CYS A 104 13.92 45.13 -8.07
C CYS A 104 12.64 44.37 -7.65
N LYS A 105 11.56 45.11 -7.33
CA LYS A 105 10.22 44.57 -7.01
C LYS A 105 9.62 43.84 -8.21
N LEU A 106 9.62 44.43 -9.41
CA LEU A 106 9.13 43.82 -10.64
C LEU A 106 9.90 42.54 -11.00
N ARG A 107 11.23 42.56 -10.82
CA ARG A 107 12.07 41.36 -11.03
C ARG A 107 11.74 40.25 -10.04
N HIS A 108 11.49 40.58 -8.77
CA HIS A 108 11.06 39.59 -7.78
C HIS A 108 9.70 39.00 -8.16
N TRP A 109 8.75 39.83 -8.61
CA TRP A 109 7.45 39.37 -9.10
C TRP A 109 7.58 38.44 -10.32
N LEU A 110 8.36 38.83 -11.33
CA LEU A 110 8.60 38.02 -12.53
C LEU A 110 9.33 36.71 -12.21
N SER A 111 10.30 36.75 -11.27
CA SER A 111 10.95 35.55 -10.77
C SER A 111 9.95 34.61 -10.14
N ASN A 112 9.01 35.13 -9.32
CA ASN A 112 7.92 34.35 -8.72
C ASN A 112 6.96 33.78 -9.77
N TYR A 113 6.61 34.57 -10.78
CA TYR A 113 5.81 34.11 -11.90
C TYR A 113 6.51 33.00 -12.69
N HIS A 114 7.84 32.94 -12.72
CA HIS A 114 8.53 31.82 -13.37
C HIS A 114 8.66 30.56 -12.50
N LEU A 115 8.15 30.49 -11.26
CA LEU A 115 8.07 29.21 -10.52
C LEU A 115 6.95 28.31 -11.09
N ALA A 116 6.99 27.02 -10.73
CA ALA A 116 5.98 26.06 -11.14
C ALA A 116 4.59 26.51 -10.67
N HIS A 117 3.60 26.39 -11.56
CA HIS A 117 2.22 26.70 -11.23
C HIS A 117 1.67 25.66 -10.25
N THR A 118 0.94 26.11 -9.25
CA THR A 118 0.29 25.26 -8.25
C THR A 118 -1.21 25.36 -8.40
N ASP A 119 -1.84 24.24 -8.74
CA ASP A 119 -3.28 24.10 -8.88
C ASP A 119 -3.89 23.35 -7.69
N ALA A 120 -5.21 23.44 -7.52
CA ALA A 120 -5.92 22.64 -6.51
C ALA A 120 -5.71 21.13 -6.68
N PHE A 121 -5.45 20.67 -7.92
CA PHE A 121 -5.11 19.28 -8.24
C PHE A 121 -3.70 18.87 -7.82
N SER A 122 -2.77 19.82 -7.57
CA SER A 122 -1.42 19.47 -7.11
C SER A 122 -1.50 18.74 -5.78
N LEU A 123 -2.23 19.32 -4.82
CA LEU A 123 -2.44 18.74 -3.49
C LEU A 123 -3.21 17.40 -3.56
N PHE A 124 -4.12 17.22 -4.51
CA PHE A 124 -4.77 15.93 -4.74
C PHE A 124 -3.77 14.81 -5.08
N ASN A 125 -2.78 15.09 -5.94
CA ASN A 125 -1.76 14.10 -6.30
C ASN A 125 -0.86 13.77 -5.10
N GLU A 126 -0.47 14.76 -4.28
CA GLU A 126 0.29 14.52 -3.04
C GLU A 126 -0.47 13.57 -2.09
N PHE A 127 -1.78 13.81 -1.91
CA PHE A 127 -2.60 12.93 -1.08
C PHE A 127 -2.77 11.54 -1.71
N LEU A 128 -2.92 11.45 -3.04
CA LEU A 128 -3.03 10.18 -3.74
C LEU A 128 -1.79 9.32 -3.55
N GLU A 129 -0.60 9.92 -3.65
CA GLU A 129 0.68 9.26 -3.39
C GLU A 129 0.72 8.65 -1.99
N MET A 130 0.44 9.46 -0.95
CA MET A 130 0.40 9.00 0.43
C MET A 130 -0.64 7.91 0.67
N VAL A 131 -1.85 8.04 0.10
CA VAL A 131 -2.94 7.06 0.26
C VAL A 131 -2.63 5.74 -0.45
N VAL A 132 -1.99 5.79 -1.61
CA VAL A 132 -1.53 4.59 -2.31
C VAL A 132 -0.45 3.88 -1.49
N GLN A 133 0.50 4.61 -0.92
CA GLN A 133 1.52 4.04 -0.03
C GLN A 133 0.88 3.37 1.21
N PHE A 134 -0.08 4.03 1.85
CA PHE A 134 -0.86 3.45 2.96
C PHE A 134 -1.62 2.19 2.55
N SER A 135 -2.19 2.17 1.35
CA SER A 135 -2.90 0.99 0.83
C SER A 135 -1.95 -0.20 0.69
N PHE A 136 -0.76 0.02 0.12
CA PHE A 136 0.23 -1.05 -0.04
C PHE A 136 0.71 -1.59 1.31
N THR A 137 0.98 -0.72 2.28
CA THR A 137 1.47 -1.16 3.60
C THR A 137 0.42 -1.89 4.41
N THR A 138 -0.86 -1.58 4.25
CA THR A 138 -1.94 -2.20 5.04
C THR A 138 -2.51 -3.46 4.39
N ILE A 139 -2.74 -3.47 3.07
CA ILE A 139 -3.38 -4.58 2.35
C ILE A 139 -2.45 -5.80 2.26
N PHE A 140 -1.13 -5.58 2.16
CA PHE A 140 -0.15 -6.64 1.89
C PHE A 140 0.80 -6.90 3.07
N VAL A 141 0.48 -6.42 4.27
CA VAL A 141 1.35 -6.58 5.45
C VAL A 141 1.62 -8.04 5.80
N ALA A 142 0.63 -8.93 5.61
CA ALA A 142 0.79 -10.36 5.86
C ALA A 142 1.79 -11.03 4.91
N ALA A 143 1.94 -10.51 3.69
CA ALA A 143 2.92 -11.00 2.72
C ALA A 143 4.29 -10.32 2.91
N PHE A 144 4.31 -9.02 3.26
CA PHE A 144 5.55 -8.26 3.42
C PHE A 144 5.59 -7.46 4.74
N PRO A 145 6.13 -8.04 5.83
CA PRO A 145 6.12 -7.40 7.14
C PRO A 145 7.07 -6.19 7.26
N LEU A 146 8.06 -6.05 6.36
CA LEU A 146 8.98 -4.89 6.35
C LEU A 146 8.38 -3.66 5.64
N ALA A 147 7.18 -3.77 5.05
CA ALA A 147 6.55 -2.66 4.32
C ALA A 147 6.42 -1.37 5.15
N PRO A 148 5.96 -1.41 6.42
CA PRO A 148 5.83 -0.21 7.23
C PRO A 148 7.16 0.50 7.51
N LEU A 149 8.26 -0.25 7.66
CA LEU A 149 9.59 0.31 7.89
C LEU A 149 10.07 1.10 6.66
N LEU A 150 9.91 0.51 5.47
CA LEU A 150 10.30 1.17 4.22
C LEU A 150 9.42 2.40 3.94
N ALA A 151 8.12 2.31 4.23
CA ALA A 151 7.22 3.45 4.17
C ALA A 151 7.61 4.58 5.13
N LEU A 152 8.06 4.25 6.35
CA LEU A 152 8.54 5.24 7.31
C LEU A 152 9.77 5.97 6.79
N ILE A 153 10.76 5.24 6.28
CA ILE A 153 11.97 5.83 5.69
C ILE A 153 11.59 6.74 4.52
N ASN A 154 10.68 6.28 3.66
CA ASN A 154 10.18 7.10 2.56
C ASN A 154 9.54 8.40 3.07
N ASN A 155 8.62 8.32 4.03
CA ASN A 155 7.93 9.49 4.58
C ASN A 155 8.89 10.51 5.21
N ILE A 156 10.01 10.06 5.81
CA ILE A 156 11.03 10.95 6.36
C ILE A 156 11.68 11.79 5.25
N PHE A 157 12.01 11.16 4.12
CA PHE A 157 12.56 11.89 2.97
C PHE A 157 11.49 12.77 2.32
N GLU A 158 10.29 12.25 2.16
CA GLU A 158 9.18 12.93 1.50
C GLU A 158 8.83 14.26 2.17
N ILE A 159 8.66 14.27 3.50
CA ILE A 159 8.38 15.50 4.25
C ILE A 159 9.42 16.59 3.98
N ARG A 160 10.69 16.22 3.78
CA ARG A 160 11.77 17.18 3.48
C ARG A 160 11.74 17.62 2.03
N LEU A 161 11.49 16.71 1.11
CA LEU A 161 11.41 17.00 -0.32
C LEU A 161 10.22 17.91 -0.63
N ASP A 162 9.05 17.62 -0.09
CA ASP A 162 7.83 18.43 -0.22
C ASP A 162 8.01 19.83 0.35
N ALA A 163 8.62 19.94 1.54
CA ALA A 163 8.92 21.23 2.14
C ALA A 163 9.84 22.07 1.24
N ILE A 164 10.85 21.45 0.61
CA ILE A 164 11.74 22.14 -0.33
C ILE A 164 10.99 22.52 -1.61
N LYS A 165 10.14 21.64 -2.13
CA LYS A 165 9.31 21.85 -3.32
C LYS A 165 8.38 23.07 -3.12
N MET A 166 7.61 23.08 -2.04
CA MET A 166 6.67 24.16 -1.72
C MET A 166 7.36 25.50 -1.43
N VAL A 167 8.55 25.50 -0.79
CA VAL A 167 9.25 26.74 -0.40
C VAL A 167 10.10 27.33 -1.55
N ARG A 168 10.68 26.50 -2.42
CA ARG A 168 11.70 26.96 -3.39
C ARG A 168 11.33 26.77 -4.86
N LEU A 169 10.41 25.86 -5.19
CA LEU A 169 10.18 25.41 -6.57
C LEU A 169 8.79 25.77 -7.09
N GLU A 170 7.85 25.99 -6.18
CA GLU A 170 6.45 26.29 -6.47
C GLU A 170 6.06 27.73 -6.15
N ARG A 171 5.05 28.22 -6.87
CA ARG A 171 4.38 29.48 -6.52
C ARG A 171 3.59 29.29 -5.23
N ARG A 172 3.56 30.34 -4.42
CA ARG A 172 2.79 30.38 -3.17
C ARG A 172 1.31 30.15 -3.46
N LEU A 173 0.77 29.06 -2.89
CA LEU A 173 -0.65 28.76 -2.89
C LEU A 173 -1.45 29.78 -2.06
N VAL A 174 -2.67 30.06 -2.50
CA VAL A 174 -3.62 30.88 -1.73
C VAL A 174 -4.13 30.05 -0.55
N ALA A 175 -3.93 30.54 0.66
CA ALA A 175 -4.36 29.86 1.88
C ALA A 175 -5.89 29.71 1.90
N ARG A 176 -6.36 28.47 2.08
CA ARG A 176 -7.78 28.15 2.29
C ARG A 176 -7.94 27.52 3.67
N LYS A 177 -9.02 27.88 4.37
CA LYS A 177 -9.37 27.27 5.65
C LYS A 177 -10.17 26.00 5.40
N THR A 178 -9.75 24.90 6.00
CA THR A 178 -10.47 23.61 6.00
C THR A 178 -10.47 23.04 7.42
N ASN A 179 -11.53 22.31 7.77
CA ASN A 179 -11.68 21.66 9.07
C ASN A 179 -11.19 20.20 9.08
N ASP A 180 -11.09 19.58 7.90
CA ASP A 180 -10.68 18.19 7.73
C ASP A 180 -9.89 17.99 6.41
N ILE A 181 -9.41 16.76 6.21
CA ILE A 181 -8.77 16.31 4.95
C ILE A 181 -9.81 15.98 3.86
N GLY A 182 -11.11 16.09 4.16
CA GLY A 182 -12.22 15.80 3.25
C GLY A 182 -12.43 14.31 2.96
N VAL A 183 -12.69 13.99 1.68
CA VAL A 183 -13.07 12.66 1.19
C VAL A 183 -12.02 11.59 1.50
N TRP A 184 -10.75 11.97 1.65
CA TRP A 184 -9.65 11.07 1.93
C TRP A 184 -9.84 10.26 3.22
N THR A 185 -10.49 10.81 4.26
CA THR A 185 -10.81 10.04 5.48
C THR A 185 -11.69 8.83 5.16
N LYS A 186 -12.69 9.00 4.28
CA LYS A 186 -13.58 7.91 3.86
C LYS A 186 -12.86 6.91 2.96
N VAL A 187 -11.95 7.37 2.11
CA VAL A 187 -11.11 6.49 1.30
C VAL A 187 -10.21 5.61 2.18
N LEU A 188 -9.54 6.20 3.18
CA LEU A 188 -8.71 5.46 4.14
C LEU A 188 -9.53 4.44 4.96
N GLU A 189 -10.77 4.79 5.33
CA GLU A 189 -11.68 3.88 6.04
C GLU A 189 -12.03 2.65 5.19
N VAL A 190 -12.36 2.85 3.91
CA VAL A 190 -12.64 1.76 2.95
C VAL A 190 -11.41 0.90 2.71
N ILE A 191 -10.24 1.51 2.51
CA ILE A 191 -8.97 0.78 2.38
C ILE A 191 -8.70 -0.07 3.61
N GLY A 192 -8.97 0.46 4.81
CA GLY A 192 -8.82 -0.30 6.05
C GLY A 192 -9.70 -1.55 6.12
N VAL A 193 -10.94 -1.49 5.62
CA VAL A 193 -11.82 -2.68 5.54
C VAL A 193 -11.31 -3.67 4.49
N LEU A 194 -10.93 -3.18 3.31
CA LEU A 194 -10.36 -4.02 2.25
C LEU A 194 -9.06 -4.71 2.69
N ALA A 195 -8.25 -4.05 3.51
CA ALA A 195 -7.03 -4.61 4.06
C ALA A 195 -7.30 -5.82 4.97
N VAL A 196 -8.36 -5.79 5.79
CA VAL A 196 -8.73 -6.95 6.62
C VAL A 196 -9.09 -8.15 5.76
N ILE A 197 -9.94 -7.95 4.75
CA ILE A 197 -10.37 -9.01 3.82
C ILE A 197 -9.16 -9.56 3.05
N ALA A 198 -8.33 -8.69 2.49
CA ALA A 198 -7.17 -9.09 1.71
C ALA A 198 -6.16 -9.87 2.56
N ASN A 199 -5.79 -9.40 3.76
CA ASN A 199 -4.87 -10.13 4.62
C ASN A 199 -5.46 -11.47 5.08
N GLY A 200 -6.77 -11.53 5.36
CA GLY A 200 -7.47 -12.78 5.68
C GLY A 200 -7.37 -13.78 4.54
N LEU A 201 -7.59 -13.34 3.30
CA LEU A 201 -7.41 -14.17 2.11
C LEU A 201 -5.95 -14.59 1.91
N VAL A 202 -4.98 -13.67 2.05
CA VAL A 202 -3.53 -13.97 1.94
C VAL A 202 -3.14 -15.10 2.89
N ILE A 203 -3.56 -15.00 4.15
CA ILE A 203 -3.23 -15.99 5.19
C ILE A 203 -4.02 -17.28 4.97
N GLY A 204 -5.33 -17.20 4.72
CA GLY A 204 -6.19 -18.37 4.61
C GLY A 204 -5.98 -19.18 3.34
N VAL A 205 -5.86 -18.52 2.19
CA VAL A 205 -5.89 -19.15 0.87
C VAL A 205 -4.48 -19.33 0.30
N SER A 206 -3.65 -18.29 0.34
CA SER A 206 -2.34 -18.32 -0.32
C SER A 206 -1.24 -18.90 0.55
N SER A 207 -1.41 -18.92 1.88
CA SER A 207 -0.41 -19.46 2.79
C SER A 207 -0.56 -20.96 3.05
N ASP A 208 0.56 -21.59 3.36
CA ASP A 208 0.62 -22.99 3.81
C ASP A 208 0.23 -23.15 5.29
N PHE A 209 -0.25 -22.10 5.96
CA PHE A 209 -0.62 -22.16 7.37
C PHE A 209 -1.75 -23.15 7.63
N ILE A 210 -2.86 -23.05 6.88
CA ILE A 210 -4.04 -23.89 7.08
C ILE A 210 -3.78 -25.37 6.78
N PRO A 211 -3.17 -25.74 5.63
CA PRO A 211 -2.87 -27.15 5.36
C PRO A 211 -1.91 -27.78 6.38
N ARG A 212 -0.90 -27.04 6.85
CA ARG A 212 0.00 -27.50 7.91
C ARG A 212 -0.72 -27.73 9.23
N LEU A 213 -1.68 -26.86 9.56
CA LEU A 213 -2.51 -26.99 10.76
C LEU A 213 -3.40 -28.23 10.69
N VAL A 214 -4.09 -28.44 9.57
CA VAL A 214 -4.94 -29.60 9.34
C VAL A 214 -4.12 -30.89 9.40
N TYR A 215 -2.94 -30.93 8.75
CA TYR A 215 -2.04 -32.08 8.83
C TYR A 215 -1.66 -32.36 10.28
N ARG A 216 -1.15 -31.38 11.02
CA ARG A 216 -0.70 -31.55 12.41
C ARG A 216 -1.76 -32.16 13.33
N TYR A 217 -3.02 -31.76 13.19
CA TYR A 217 -4.09 -32.19 14.07
C TYR A 217 -4.87 -33.43 13.60
N ARG A 218 -4.85 -33.76 12.30
CA ARG A 218 -5.70 -34.83 11.75
C ARG A 218 -4.97 -36.00 11.09
N TYR A 219 -3.81 -35.76 10.49
CA TYR A 219 -3.10 -36.74 9.65
C TYR A 219 -1.65 -37.02 10.11
N GLY A 220 -1.02 -36.07 10.78
CA GLY A 220 0.37 -36.18 11.22
C GLY A 220 0.56 -37.12 12.41
N PRO A 221 1.82 -37.46 12.74
CA PRO A 221 2.17 -38.39 13.81
C PRO A 221 1.61 -37.99 15.19
N CYS A 222 1.43 -36.69 15.44
CA CYS A 222 0.84 -36.17 16.67
C CYS A 222 -0.68 -36.40 16.77
N ALA A 223 -1.39 -36.58 15.65
CA ALA A 223 -2.79 -37.00 15.67
C ALA A 223 -2.93 -38.48 16.07
N ASN A 224 -1.92 -39.29 15.74
CA ASN A 224 -1.87 -40.73 16.04
C ASN A 224 -1.27 -41.03 17.42
N GLY A 225 -0.94 -40.02 18.23
CA GLY A 225 -0.40 -40.19 19.58
C GLY A 225 1.09 -40.56 19.65
N SER A 226 1.84 -40.47 18.55
CA SER A 226 3.28 -40.70 18.55
C SER A 226 4.03 -39.54 19.20
N THR A 227 4.69 -39.79 20.34
CA THR A 227 5.42 -38.77 21.13
C THR A 227 6.90 -38.67 20.79
N SER A 228 7.46 -39.61 20.03
CA SER A 228 8.90 -39.70 19.73
C SER A 228 9.32 -38.97 18.45
N THR A 229 8.39 -38.46 17.65
CA THR A 229 8.65 -37.82 16.35
C THR A 229 8.07 -36.41 16.28
N HIS A 230 8.70 -35.52 15.50
CA HIS A 230 8.18 -34.17 15.29
C HIS A 230 6.83 -34.22 14.56
N CYS A 231 5.84 -33.45 15.03
CA CYS A 231 4.47 -33.45 14.48
C CYS A 231 4.35 -33.16 12.97
N MET A 232 5.35 -32.53 12.37
CA MET A 232 5.37 -32.16 10.94
C MET A 232 6.17 -33.13 10.07
N GLN A 233 6.70 -34.21 10.65
CA GLN A 233 7.41 -35.22 9.88
C GLN A 233 6.46 -35.88 8.89
N GLY A 234 6.90 -36.03 7.64
CA GLY A 234 6.09 -36.59 6.55
C GLY A 234 5.16 -35.60 5.83
N TYR A 235 5.03 -34.35 6.29
CA TYR A 235 4.12 -33.37 5.68
C TYR A 235 4.30 -33.21 4.17
N ILE A 236 5.54 -33.06 3.69
CA ILE A 236 5.80 -32.88 2.27
C ILE A 236 5.32 -34.08 1.45
N ASN A 237 5.57 -35.30 1.92
CA ASN A 237 5.13 -36.52 1.24
C ASN A 237 3.60 -36.68 1.23
N ASP A 238 2.90 -36.22 2.27
CA ASP A 238 1.43 -36.24 2.35
C ASP A 238 0.79 -35.18 1.44
N THR A 239 1.44 -34.02 1.26
CA THR A 239 0.93 -32.95 0.40
C THR A 239 1.19 -33.14 -1.10
N LEU A 240 1.94 -34.18 -1.49
CA LEU A 240 2.30 -34.44 -2.87
C LEU A 240 1.46 -35.60 -3.41
N SER A 241 0.75 -35.35 -4.51
CA SER A 241 0.10 -36.39 -5.31
C SER A 241 1.05 -36.88 -6.39
N ARG A 242 0.95 -38.16 -6.78
CA ARG A 242 1.80 -38.74 -7.82
C ARG A 242 1.04 -38.83 -9.14
N ALA A 243 1.73 -38.53 -10.24
CA ALA A 243 1.25 -38.77 -11.59
C ALA A 243 2.21 -39.68 -12.34
N SER A 244 1.67 -40.71 -12.97
CA SER A 244 2.49 -41.62 -13.78
C SER A 244 2.62 -41.08 -15.20
N VAL A 245 3.88 -40.95 -15.64
CA VAL A 245 4.24 -40.49 -16.99
C VAL A 245 3.85 -41.51 -18.07
N ARG A 246 3.43 -42.72 -17.67
CA ARG A 246 2.89 -43.75 -18.57
C ARG A 246 1.52 -43.37 -19.15
N HIS A 247 0.74 -42.54 -18.44
CA HIS A 247 -0.55 -42.09 -18.95
C HIS A 247 -0.35 -41.20 -20.17
N GLN A 248 -1.03 -41.54 -21.27
CA GLN A 248 -0.87 -40.85 -22.55
C GLN A 248 -1.12 -39.34 -22.44
N ALA A 249 -2.14 -38.94 -21.67
CA ALA A 249 -2.48 -37.53 -21.47
C ALA A 249 -1.38 -36.76 -20.71
N VAL A 250 -0.76 -37.40 -19.71
CA VAL A 250 0.37 -36.81 -18.96
C VAL A 250 1.59 -36.71 -19.87
N ARG A 251 1.87 -37.76 -20.65
CA ARG A 251 3.02 -37.81 -21.55
C ARG A 251 3.01 -36.71 -22.62
N THR A 252 1.83 -36.32 -23.12
CA THR A 252 1.68 -35.25 -24.11
C THR A 252 1.97 -33.85 -23.56
N ASP A 253 1.99 -33.68 -22.24
CA ASP A 253 2.27 -32.39 -21.61
C ASP A 253 3.76 -32.12 -21.36
N PHE A 254 4.64 -33.13 -21.52
CA PHE A 254 6.08 -33.02 -21.25
C PHE A 254 6.93 -33.19 -22.51
N ILE A 255 8.02 -32.43 -22.60
CA ILE A 255 9.03 -32.56 -23.66
C ILE A 255 9.95 -33.77 -23.35
N PRO A 256 10.43 -34.54 -24.34
CA PRO A 256 11.30 -35.71 -24.12
C PRO A 256 12.51 -35.45 -23.21
N ASP A 257 13.15 -34.29 -23.33
CA ASP A 257 14.30 -33.89 -22.51
C ASP A 257 13.94 -33.68 -21.02
N GLN A 258 12.67 -33.34 -20.72
CA GLN A 258 12.18 -33.18 -19.36
C GLN A 258 11.85 -34.53 -18.69
N MET A 259 11.76 -35.61 -19.45
CA MET A 259 11.48 -36.96 -18.96
C MET A 259 12.75 -37.77 -18.65
N ILE A 260 13.92 -37.17 -18.84
CA ILE A 260 15.22 -37.78 -18.56
C ILE A 260 15.90 -36.96 -17.46
N THR A 261 16.14 -37.56 -16.30
CA THR A 261 16.89 -36.92 -15.21
C THR A 261 18.13 -37.76 -14.90
N GLY A 262 19.31 -37.18 -15.07
CA GLY A 262 20.57 -37.88 -14.80
C GLY A 262 20.80 -39.14 -15.66
N GLY A 263 20.25 -39.20 -16.87
CA GLY A 263 20.38 -40.34 -17.79
C GLY A 263 19.35 -41.47 -17.60
N PHE A 264 18.41 -41.32 -16.65
CA PHE A 264 17.34 -42.29 -16.42
C PHE A 264 15.96 -41.75 -16.81
N ASN A 265 15.11 -42.62 -17.34
CA ASN A 265 13.73 -42.30 -17.68
C ASN A 265 12.87 -42.19 -16.43
N VAL A 266 12.21 -41.05 -16.26
CA VAL A 266 11.31 -40.77 -15.14
C VAL A 266 9.99 -41.51 -15.33
N THR A 267 9.59 -42.31 -14.35
CA THR A 267 8.34 -43.12 -14.40
C THR A 267 7.16 -42.44 -13.70
N GLN A 268 7.43 -41.61 -12.70
CA GLN A 268 6.45 -40.89 -11.90
C GLN A 268 6.95 -39.47 -11.60
N CYS A 269 6.04 -38.51 -11.62
CA CYS A 269 6.28 -37.15 -11.16
C CYS A 269 5.35 -36.84 -9.97
N SER A 270 5.81 -35.97 -9.06
CA SER A 270 5.01 -35.52 -7.92
C SER A 270 4.59 -34.07 -8.16
N TYR A 271 3.34 -33.77 -7.88
CA TYR A 271 2.79 -32.42 -7.98
C TYR A 271 1.98 -32.10 -6.72
N ARG A 272 1.88 -30.81 -6.41
CA ARG A 272 1.23 -30.34 -5.19
C ARG A 272 -0.28 -30.24 -5.43
N ASP A 273 -1.01 -31.27 -5.03
CA ASP A 273 -2.48 -31.31 -5.00
C ASP A 273 -2.92 -32.41 -4.03
N TYR A 274 -4.22 -32.46 -3.69
CA TYR A 274 -4.83 -33.50 -2.85
C TYR A 274 -5.71 -34.42 -3.70
N ARG A 275 -5.06 -35.22 -4.56
CA ARG A 275 -5.73 -36.15 -5.48
C ARG A 275 -5.31 -37.59 -5.20
N SER A 276 -6.18 -38.52 -5.58
CA SER A 276 -5.87 -39.95 -5.53
C SER A 276 -4.86 -40.31 -6.62
N ASP A 277 -3.92 -41.21 -6.31
CA ASP A 277 -2.89 -41.68 -7.25
C ASP A 277 -3.47 -42.59 -8.37
N GLU A 278 -4.64 -43.18 -8.16
CA GLU A 278 -5.27 -44.13 -9.10
C GLU A 278 -6.20 -43.41 -10.09
N ASP A 279 -7.19 -42.70 -9.55
CA ASP A 279 -8.27 -42.09 -10.36
C ASP A 279 -8.06 -40.60 -10.65
N TYR A 280 -6.99 -39.97 -10.10
CA TYR A 280 -6.74 -38.52 -10.16
C TYR A 280 -7.90 -37.64 -9.64
N ASN A 281 -8.89 -38.23 -8.97
CA ASN A 281 -10.02 -37.53 -8.36
C ASN A 281 -9.62 -36.84 -7.04
N LEU A 282 -10.34 -35.77 -6.70
CA LEU A 282 -10.12 -35.01 -5.46
C LEU A 282 -10.42 -35.87 -4.23
N THR A 283 -9.50 -35.91 -3.27
CA THR A 283 -9.68 -36.68 -2.04
C THR A 283 -10.55 -35.94 -1.02
N SER A 284 -11.02 -36.64 0.01
CA SER A 284 -11.73 -36.01 1.14
C SER A 284 -10.86 -34.99 1.90
N GLN A 285 -9.52 -35.17 1.88
CA GLN A 285 -8.57 -34.22 2.45
C GLN A 285 -8.65 -32.86 1.75
N PHE A 286 -8.79 -32.84 0.42
CA PHE A 286 -8.96 -31.60 -0.35
C PHE A 286 -10.15 -30.78 0.16
N TRP A 287 -11.30 -31.42 0.28
CA TRP A 287 -12.55 -30.77 0.71
C TRP A 287 -12.49 -30.31 2.15
N LEU A 288 -11.84 -31.09 3.03
CA LEU A 288 -11.62 -30.68 4.42
C LEU A 288 -10.73 -29.44 4.50
N VAL A 289 -9.57 -29.44 3.84
CA VAL A 289 -8.66 -28.28 3.81
C VAL A 289 -9.37 -27.06 3.22
N LEU A 290 -10.15 -27.23 2.15
CA LEU A 290 -10.92 -26.15 1.55
C LEU A 290 -11.96 -25.57 2.52
N ALA A 291 -12.72 -26.43 3.21
CA ALA A 291 -13.72 -26.01 4.19
C ALA A 291 -13.07 -25.24 5.35
N VAL A 292 -11.95 -25.73 5.88
CA VAL A 292 -11.22 -25.06 6.97
C VAL A 292 -10.66 -23.72 6.52
N ARG A 293 -10.17 -23.61 5.27
CA ARG A 293 -9.73 -22.31 4.71
C ARG A 293 -10.86 -21.29 4.69
N PHE A 294 -12.06 -21.66 4.21
CA PHE A 294 -13.21 -20.75 4.22
C PHE A 294 -13.65 -20.37 5.63
N ALA A 295 -13.73 -21.35 6.53
CA ALA A 295 -14.08 -21.11 7.93
C ALA A 295 -13.08 -20.15 8.60
N PHE A 296 -11.79 -20.33 8.35
CA PHE A 296 -10.74 -19.45 8.86
C PHE A 296 -10.88 -18.02 8.36
N VAL A 297 -11.10 -17.81 7.05
CA VAL A 297 -11.25 -16.45 6.48
C VAL A 297 -12.44 -15.73 7.11
N ILE A 298 -13.60 -16.39 7.22
CA ILE A 298 -14.80 -15.82 7.84
C ILE A 298 -14.53 -15.46 9.30
N LEU A 299 -13.96 -16.39 10.07
CA LEU A 299 -13.67 -16.16 11.49
C LEU A 299 -12.65 -15.03 11.69
N PHE A 300 -11.57 -15.02 10.90
CA PHE A 300 -10.55 -13.97 10.94
C PHE A 300 -11.15 -12.60 10.65
N GLU A 301 -11.98 -12.49 9.60
CA GLU A 301 -12.62 -11.24 9.22
C GLU A 301 -13.53 -10.71 10.35
N HIS A 302 -14.42 -11.55 10.89
CA HIS A 302 -15.34 -11.13 11.94
C HIS A 302 -14.61 -10.73 13.21
N VAL A 303 -13.59 -11.47 13.63
CA VAL A 303 -12.80 -11.16 14.83
C VAL A 303 -12.09 -9.81 14.66
N VAL A 304 -11.43 -9.57 13.53
CA VAL A 304 -10.71 -8.30 13.31
C VAL A 304 -11.66 -7.12 13.21
N VAL A 305 -12.82 -7.29 12.55
CA VAL A 305 -13.86 -6.25 12.48
C VAL A 305 -14.41 -5.93 13.87
N VAL A 306 -14.69 -6.93 14.70
CA VAL A 306 -15.13 -6.71 16.09
C VAL A 306 -14.06 -5.98 16.89
N CYS A 307 -12.79 -6.38 16.80
CA CYS A 307 -11.68 -5.66 17.44
C CYS A 307 -11.59 -4.21 16.98
N LYS A 308 -11.80 -3.93 15.68
CA LYS A 308 -11.84 -2.56 15.15
C LYS A 308 -12.99 -1.75 15.76
N PHE A 309 -14.18 -2.34 15.90
CA PHE A 309 -15.32 -1.67 16.54
C PHE A 309 -15.06 -1.38 18.02
N ILE A 310 -14.46 -2.32 18.75
CA ILE A 310 -14.08 -2.13 20.16
C ILE A 310 -13.06 -0.99 20.28
N ALA A 311 -12.03 -0.97 19.43
CA ALA A 311 -11.02 0.08 19.43
C ALA A 311 -11.64 1.46 19.11
N ALA A 312 -12.54 1.53 18.13
CA ALA A 312 -13.25 2.76 17.79
C ALA A 312 -14.20 3.23 18.91
N TRP A 313 -14.74 2.32 19.72
CA TRP A 313 -15.55 2.67 20.88
C TRP A 313 -14.71 3.22 22.04
N PHE A 314 -13.49 2.70 22.23
CA PHE A 314 -12.59 3.13 23.31
C PHE A 314 -11.94 4.49 23.04
N VAL A 315 -11.63 4.81 21.77
CA VAL A 315 -10.96 6.06 21.41
C VAL A 315 -11.99 7.15 21.07
N PRO A 316 -12.12 8.21 21.89
CA PRO A 316 -13.06 9.30 21.60
C PRO A 316 -12.61 10.08 20.37
N ASN A 317 -13.56 10.44 19.50
CA ASN A 317 -13.29 11.17 18.26
C ASN A 317 -12.58 12.52 18.45
N ASN A 318 -12.82 13.18 19.58
CA ASN A 318 -12.19 14.46 19.93
C ASN A 318 -11.48 14.35 21.28
N PRO A 319 -10.27 14.90 21.41
CA PRO A 319 -9.59 14.96 22.70
C PRO A 319 -10.40 15.80 23.70
N ILE A 320 -10.47 15.30 24.94
CA ILE A 320 -11.29 15.90 26.01
C ILE A 320 -10.87 17.35 26.30
N GLN A 321 -9.58 17.65 26.23
CA GLN A 321 -9.03 19.00 26.42
C GLN A 321 -9.65 20.01 25.44
N VAL A 322 -9.59 19.72 24.14
CA VAL A 322 -10.17 20.60 23.10
C VAL A 322 -11.68 20.75 23.25
N LYS A 323 -12.38 19.69 23.68
CA LYS A 323 -13.82 19.76 23.94
C LYS A 323 -14.12 20.69 25.12
N ASN A 324 -13.35 20.59 26.21
CA ASN A 324 -13.50 21.44 27.39
C ASN A 324 -13.15 22.90 27.07
N ASP A 325 -12.05 23.15 26.37
CA ASP A 325 -11.64 24.50 25.95
C ASP A 325 -12.70 25.14 25.07
N ARG A 326 -13.24 24.39 24.09
CA ARG A 326 -14.34 24.86 23.24
C ARG A 326 -15.61 25.16 24.03
N LEU A 327 -15.92 24.36 25.05
CA LEU A 327 -17.06 24.60 25.95
C LEU A 327 -16.85 25.85 26.80
N HIS A 328 -15.65 26.05 27.35
CA HIS A 328 -15.28 27.24 28.12
C HIS A 328 -15.33 28.51 27.26
N ASP A 329 -14.77 28.47 26.06
CA ASP A 329 -14.79 29.58 25.10
C ASP A 329 -16.23 29.90 24.66
N LYS A 330 -17.06 28.88 24.41
CA LYS A 330 -18.50 29.08 24.12
C LYS A 330 -19.26 29.67 25.31
N LEU A 331 -18.98 29.22 26.53
CA LEU A 331 -19.60 29.73 27.74
C LEU A 331 -19.17 31.18 28.04
N ALA A 332 -17.90 31.53 27.78
CA ALA A 332 -17.41 32.89 27.91
C ALA A 332 -18.13 33.85 26.95
N ARG A 333 -18.19 33.49 25.65
CA ARG A 333 -18.92 34.28 24.64
C ARG A 333 -20.40 34.48 25.00
N LEU A 334 -21.10 33.41 25.39
CA LEU A 334 -22.51 33.50 25.77
C LEU A 334 -22.74 34.37 27.03
N LYS A 335 -21.81 34.35 28.00
CA LYS A 335 -21.89 35.24 29.17
C LYS A 335 -21.71 36.70 28.79
N GLU A 336 -20.85 36.99 27.82
CA GLU A 336 -20.63 38.35 27.29
C GLU A 336 -21.86 38.86 26.53
N GLU A 337 -22.39 38.07 25.60
CA GLU A 337 -23.63 38.39 24.88
C GLU A 337 -24.82 38.61 25.83
N LEU A 338 -24.95 37.80 26.89
CA LEU A 338 -26.00 37.99 27.90
C LEU A 338 -25.82 39.29 28.69
N ARG A 339 -24.57 39.67 29.02
CA ARG A 339 -24.27 40.93 29.71
C ARG A 339 -24.59 42.14 28.82
N GLU A 340 -24.22 42.08 27.55
CA GLU A 340 -24.55 43.11 26.56
C GLU A 340 -26.07 43.24 26.38
N SER A 341 -26.79 42.13 26.24
CA SER A 341 -28.25 42.12 26.12
C SER A 341 -28.94 42.69 27.38
N LYS A 342 -28.43 42.37 28.58
CA LYS A 342 -28.93 42.99 29.82
C LYS A 342 -28.67 44.49 29.82
N ARG A 343 -27.49 44.94 29.38
CA ARG A 343 -27.12 46.36 29.36
C ARG A 343 -27.97 47.16 28.37
N SER A 344 -28.29 46.59 27.20
CA SER A 344 -29.18 47.26 26.23
C SER A 344 -30.60 47.44 26.77
N LYS A 345 -31.14 46.44 27.48
CA LYS A 345 -32.47 46.52 28.08
C LYS A 345 -32.58 47.56 29.19
N THR A 346 -31.49 47.88 29.88
CA THR A 346 -31.49 48.90 30.94
C THR A 346 -31.40 50.32 30.37
N THR A 347 -30.96 50.50 29.12
CA THR A 347 -30.85 51.82 28.47
C THR A 347 -32.10 52.24 27.70
N ASP A 348 -33.06 51.33 27.48
CA ASP A 348 -34.34 51.58 26.80
C ASP A 348 -35.50 51.93 27.77
N VAL A 349 -35.20 52.18 29.04
CA VAL A 349 -36.12 52.72 30.08
C VAL A 349 -35.58 54.06 30.55
#